data_AF-A0A7W1AJ34-F1
#
_entry.id   AF-A0A7W1AJ34-F1
#
_cell.length_a   1.000
_cell.length_b   1.000
_cell.length_c   1.000
_cell.angle_alpha   90.00
_cell.angle_beta   90.00
_cell.angle_gamma   90.00
#
_symmetry.space_group_name_H-M   'P 1'
#
loop_
_entity.id
_entity.type
_entity.pdbx_description
1 polymer ?
#
loop_
_entity_poly.entity_id
_entity_poly.type
_entity_poly.pdbx_seq_one_letter_code
_entity_poly.pdbx_strand_id
1 'polypeptide(L)'
;MHAIRMALVLALVGCGGGDKGGSPDADPAAPLCTGVVYDNCTTNSQCDSSMCHLFSGEFQVCTQPCTAGDNSTCPASVGGGTPKCNNRGICKPALNNMCRPPS
;
A
#
# COMPACT_ATOMS: atom_id res chain seq x y z
N MET A 1 24.32 1.62 53.71
CA MET A 1 23.55 2.44 52.76
C MET A 1 23.13 1.50 51.65
N HIS A 2 21.89 1.02 51.73
CA HIS A 2 21.38 -0.10 50.94
C HIS A 2 20.78 0.36 49.62
N ALA A 3 21.02 -0.47 48.59
CA ALA A 3 20.19 -0.71 47.41
C ALA A 3 19.93 0.48 46.47
N ILE A 4 20.82 0.63 45.48
CA ILE A 4 20.60 1.45 44.29
C ILE A 4 20.06 0.57 43.16
N ARG A 5 18.85 0.94 42.73
CA ARG A 5 18.24 0.80 41.40
C ARG A 5 17.85 -0.60 40.93
N MET A 6 16.56 -0.89 41.13
CA MET A 6 15.77 -1.76 40.26
C MET A 6 16.00 -1.39 38.79
N ALA A 7 16.72 -2.24 38.07
CA ALA A 7 16.70 -2.29 36.62
C ALA A 7 15.65 -3.32 36.20
N LEU A 8 14.40 -2.86 36.12
CA LEU A 8 13.31 -3.62 35.52
C LEU A 8 13.48 -3.53 34.00
N VAL A 9 14.25 -4.43 33.40
CA VAL A 9 14.36 -4.56 31.94
C VAL A 9 13.18 -5.42 31.46
N LEU A 10 12.03 -4.78 31.21
CA LEU A 10 10.95 -5.38 30.42
C LEU A 10 11.39 -5.37 28.94
N ALA A 11 12.05 -6.45 28.52
CA ALA A 11 12.21 -6.75 27.09
C ALA A 11 10.91 -7.37 26.56
N LEU A 12 9.92 -6.52 26.30
CA LEU A 12 8.78 -6.88 25.46
C LEU A 12 9.26 -6.91 24.02
N VAL A 13 9.83 -8.04 23.59
CA VAL A 13 9.95 -8.37 22.17
C VAL A 13 8.55 -8.68 21.67
N GLY A 14 7.78 -7.62 21.40
CA GLY A 14 6.55 -7.70 20.63
C GLY A 14 6.90 -7.78 19.15
N CYS A 15 7.18 -8.98 18.65
CA CYS A 15 6.99 -9.27 17.22
C CYS A 15 5.56 -9.80 17.06
N GLY A 16 4.60 -8.92 17.38
CA GLY A 16 3.18 -9.17 17.13
C GLY A 16 2.89 -8.93 15.66
N GLY A 17 2.15 -9.86 15.05
CA GLY A 17 1.47 -9.61 13.79
C GLY A 17 2.37 -9.74 12.57
N GLY A 18 2.82 -10.97 12.28
CA GLY A 18 2.87 -11.40 10.88
C GLY A 18 1.44 -11.41 10.37
N ASP A 19 0.93 -10.23 10.01
CA ASP A 19 -0.35 -10.09 9.34
C ASP A 19 -0.25 -10.91 8.05
N LYS A 20 -0.93 -12.05 8.09
CA LYS A 20 -1.38 -12.80 6.92
C LYS A 20 -2.39 -11.95 6.13
N GLY A 21 -2.02 -10.73 5.78
CA GLY A 21 -2.55 -10.06 4.61
C GLY A 21 -1.72 -10.59 3.47
N GLY A 22 -2.12 -11.74 2.91
CA GLY A 22 -1.58 -12.17 1.63
C GLY A 22 -1.74 -10.99 0.68
N SER A 23 -0.63 -10.32 0.37
CA SER A 23 -0.56 -9.58 -0.89
C SER A 23 -1.05 -10.57 -1.93
N PRO A 24 -2.06 -10.24 -2.75
CA PRO A 24 -2.53 -11.16 -3.79
C PRO A 24 -1.28 -11.68 -4.48
N ASP A 25 -1.06 -13.00 -4.40
CA ASP A 25 0.19 -13.65 -4.83
C ASP A 25 0.59 -13.01 -6.16
N ALA A 26 1.62 -12.17 -6.12
CA ALA A 26 2.03 -11.45 -7.30
C ALA A 26 2.49 -12.53 -8.27
N ASP A 27 1.71 -12.72 -9.34
CA ASP A 27 1.97 -13.76 -10.34
C ASP A 27 3.46 -13.68 -10.71
N PRO A 28 4.25 -14.75 -10.48
CA PRO A 28 5.69 -14.68 -10.63
C PRO A 28 6.12 -14.49 -12.10
N ALA A 29 5.21 -14.67 -13.06
CA ALA A 29 5.41 -14.37 -14.47
C ALA A 29 4.95 -12.96 -14.86
N ALA A 30 4.32 -12.20 -13.95
CA ALA A 30 3.97 -10.81 -14.19
C ALA A 30 5.22 -9.92 -14.34
N PRO A 31 5.17 -8.87 -15.19
CA PRO A 31 6.25 -7.91 -15.31
C PRO A 31 6.47 -7.18 -13.98
N LEU A 32 7.69 -6.65 -13.79
CA LEU A 32 7.98 -5.81 -12.63
C LEU A 32 7.14 -4.53 -12.67
N CYS A 33 6.64 -4.12 -11.51
CA CYS A 33 6.00 -2.82 -11.36
C CYS A 33 7.02 -1.71 -11.59
N THR A 34 6.55 -0.64 -12.23
CA THR A 34 7.33 0.55 -12.55
C THR A 34 7.25 1.61 -11.48
N GLY A 35 6.24 1.53 -10.60
CA GLY A 35 5.99 2.47 -9.52
C GLY A 35 4.98 3.56 -9.88
N VAL A 36 4.39 3.50 -11.08
CA VAL A 36 3.35 4.43 -11.50
C VAL A 36 2.04 4.18 -10.75
N VAL A 37 1.13 5.14 -10.82
CA VAL A 37 -0.18 5.03 -10.17
C VAL A 37 -0.91 3.75 -10.63
N TYR A 38 -1.52 3.07 -9.66
CA TYR A 38 -2.20 1.78 -9.73
C TYR A 38 -1.33 0.54 -9.93
N ASP A 39 -0.01 0.68 -9.99
CA ASP A 39 0.90 -0.46 -9.86
C ASP A 39 0.76 -1.12 -8.49
N ASN A 40 0.88 -2.44 -8.45
CA ASN A 40 0.98 -3.15 -7.18
C ASN A 40 2.21 -2.68 -6.40
N CYS A 41 2.06 -2.56 -5.09
CA CYS A 41 3.16 -2.20 -4.20
C CYS A 41 2.94 -2.83 -2.82
N THR A 42 4.03 -2.98 -2.09
CA THR A 42 4.04 -3.38 -0.68
C THR A 42 4.55 -2.26 0.22
N THR A 43 5.33 -1.32 -0.32
CA THR A 43 5.89 -0.19 0.44
C THR A 43 5.78 1.13 -0.34
N ASN A 44 5.78 2.25 0.40
CA ASN A 44 5.72 3.58 -0.21
C ASN A 44 6.88 3.89 -1.15
N SER A 45 8.08 3.34 -0.89
CA SER A 45 9.27 3.60 -1.69
C SER A 45 9.23 2.95 -3.09
N GLN A 46 8.27 2.06 -3.33
CA GLN A 46 8.07 1.43 -4.64
C GLN A 46 7.21 2.28 -5.58
N CYS A 47 6.66 3.39 -5.09
CA CYS A 47 5.78 4.27 -5.86
C CYS A 47 6.45 5.61 -6.11
N ASP A 48 6.33 6.13 -7.33
CA ASP A 48 6.80 7.47 -7.69
C ASP A 48 6.11 8.56 -6.85
N SER A 49 4.85 8.31 -6.49
CA SER A 49 4.07 9.17 -5.60
C SER A 49 4.48 9.07 -4.12
N SER A 50 5.36 8.13 -3.76
CA SER A 50 5.65 7.75 -2.37
C SER A 50 4.39 7.32 -1.58
N MET A 51 3.33 6.90 -2.28
CA MET A 51 2.05 6.54 -1.68
C MET A 51 1.61 5.15 -2.15
N CYS A 52 1.89 4.16 -1.32
CA CYS A 52 1.40 2.81 -1.47
C CYS A 52 0.21 2.61 -0.51
N HIS A 53 -0.99 2.39 -1.03
CA HIS A 53 -2.21 2.34 -0.23
C HIS A 53 -2.92 1.00 -0.33
N LEU A 54 -3.20 0.41 0.83
CA LEU A 54 -4.02 -0.79 0.95
C LEU A 54 -5.49 -0.40 1.01
N PHE A 55 -6.25 -0.76 -0.03
CA PHE A 55 -7.70 -0.64 -0.01
C PHE A 55 -8.29 -1.87 0.70
N SER A 56 -9.05 -1.61 1.77
CA SER A 56 -9.53 -2.66 2.69
C SER A 56 -10.20 -3.83 1.97
N GLY A 57 -9.60 -5.02 2.09
CA GLY A 57 -10.16 -6.27 1.60
C GLY A 57 -9.92 -6.57 0.11
N GLU A 58 -9.12 -5.78 -0.61
CA GLU A 58 -8.93 -5.94 -2.06
C GLU A 58 -7.46 -6.05 -2.46
N PHE A 59 -6.76 -4.91 -2.56
CA PHE A 59 -5.41 -4.85 -3.10
C PHE A 59 -4.66 -3.61 -2.58
N GLN A 60 -3.34 -3.68 -2.66
CA GLN A 60 -2.43 -2.59 -2.31
C GLN A 60 -1.75 -2.07 -3.57
N VAL A 61 -1.90 -0.78 -3.84
CA VAL A 61 -1.38 -0.15 -5.07
C VAL A 61 -0.80 1.23 -4.82
N CYS A 62 0.09 1.65 -5.72
CA CYS A 62 0.53 3.02 -5.84
C CYS A 62 -0.68 3.89 -6.14
N THR A 63 -0.82 4.99 -5.41
CA THR A 63 -1.95 5.91 -5.56
C THR A 63 -1.46 7.35 -5.48
N GLN A 64 -2.37 8.29 -5.62
CA GLN A 64 -2.09 9.71 -5.54
C GLN A 64 -3.26 10.44 -4.89
N PRO A 65 -3.04 11.66 -4.37
CA PRO A 65 -4.10 12.48 -3.84
C PRO A 65 -5.06 12.92 -4.95
N CYS A 66 -6.32 13.13 -4.58
CA CYS A 66 -7.37 13.63 -5.46
C CYS A 66 -8.36 14.49 -4.68
N THR A 67 -9.15 15.29 -5.40
CA THR A 67 -10.22 16.09 -4.82
C THR A 67 -11.41 15.19 -4.51
N ALA A 68 -11.78 15.07 -3.23
CA ALA A 68 -12.89 14.19 -2.82
C ALA A 68 -14.18 14.55 -3.58
N GLY A 69 -14.80 13.54 -4.20
CA GLY A 69 -15.99 13.71 -5.04
C GLY A 69 -15.70 14.09 -6.51
N ASP A 70 -14.45 14.40 -6.86
CA ASP A 70 -14.03 14.69 -8.24
C ASP A 70 -13.08 13.62 -8.78
N ASN A 71 -13.67 12.73 -9.59
CA ASN A 71 -12.94 11.62 -10.21
C ASN A 71 -12.06 12.05 -11.38
N SER A 72 -12.19 13.28 -11.90
CA SER A 72 -11.39 13.75 -13.04
C SER A 72 -9.91 13.95 -12.70
N THR A 73 -9.60 14.08 -11.42
CA THR A 73 -8.24 14.18 -10.89
C THR A 73 -7.52 12.82 -10.80
N CYS A 74 -8.25 11.72 -11.01
CA CYS A 74 -7.68 10.38 -11.04
C CYS A 74 -7.38 9.95 -12.49
N PRO A 75 -6.13 9.55 -12.79
CA PRO A 75 -5.73 9.11 -14.12
C PRO A 75 -6.43 7.82 -14.49
N ALA A 76 -6.61 7.54 -15.78
CA ALA A 76 -7.28 6.32 -16.22
C ALA A 76 -6.60 5.06 -15.64
N SER A 77 -7.39 4.12 -15.14
CA SER A 77 -6.89 2.81 -14.73
C SER A 77 -6.75 1.90 -15.94
N VAL A 78 -5.86 0.92 -15.85
CA VAL A 78 -5.74 -0.13 -16.86
C VAL A 78 -7.05 -0.94 -16.96
N GLY A 79 -7.32 -1.50 -18.13
CA GLY A 79 -8.54 -2.27 -18.37
C GLY A 79 -9.81 -1.43 -18.56
N GLY A 80 -9.68 -0.10 -18.67
CA GLY A 80 -10.79 0.79 -19.04
C GLY A 80 -11.78 1.09 -17.90
N GLY A 81 -11.49 0.65 -16.68
CA GLY A 81 -12.28 1.01 -15.51
C GLY A 81 -12.07 2.49 -15.13
N THR A 82 -13.16 3.19 -14.82
CA THR A 82 -13.08 4.58 -14.34
C THR A 82 -12.57 4.59 -12.89
N PRO A 83 -11.40 5.18 -12.61
CA PRO A 83 -10.92 5.34 -11.24
C PRO A 83 -11.89 6.19 -10.43
N LYS A 84 -11.88 6.04 -9.11
CA LYS A 84 -12.68 6.84 -8.20
C LYS A 84 -11.81 7.54 -7.18
N CYS A 85 -12.06 8.82 -6.96
CA CYS A 85 -11.52 9.50 -5.79
C CYS A 85 -12.39 9.13 -4.59
N ASN A 86 -11.82 8.45 -3.59
CA ASN A 86 -12.56 8.13 -2.39
C ASN A 86 -12.77 9.40 -1.51
N ASN A 87 -13.64 9.31 -0.51
CA ASN A 87 -13.91 10.42 0.41
C ASN A 87 -12.70 10.81 1.29
N ARG A 88 -11.57 10.12 1.17
CA ARG A 88 -10.30 10.44 1.83
C ARG A 88 -9.34 11.20 0.91
N GLY A 89 -9.77 11.54 -0.31
CA GLY A 89 -8.94 12.21 -1.30
C GLY A 89 -7.83 11.31 -1.86
N ILE A 90 -8.11 10.01 -2.04
CA ILE A 90 -7.16 9.05 -2.61
C ILE A 90 -7.79 8.35 -3.82
N CYS A 91 -7.03 8.27 -4.92
CA CYS A 91 -7.47 7.58 -6.12
C CYS A 91 -7.50 6.06 -5.94
N LYS A 92 -8.68 5.47 -5.99
CA LYS A 92 -8.88 4.02 -6.06
C LYS A 92 -9.13 3.61 -7.51
N PRO A 93 -8.33 2.73 -8.10
CA PRO A 93 -8.63 2.19 -9.42
C PRO A 93 -9.76 1.16 -9.33
N ALA A 94 -10.42 0.89 -10.46
CA ALA A 94 -11.36 -0.24 -10.55
C ALA A 94 -10.62 -1.59 -10.58
N LEU A 95 -9.43 -1.60 -11.19
CA LEU A 95 -8.53 -2.75 -11.30
C LEU A 95 -7.08 -2.25 -11.14
N ASN A 96 -6.26 -3.02 -10.44
CA ASN A 96 -4.83 -2.77 -10.32
C ASN A 96 -4.08 -3.10 -11.61
N ASN A 97 -2.90 -2.51 -11.79
CA ASN A 97 -1.97 -2.95 -12.83
C ASN A 97 -1.40 -4.29 -12.38
N MET A 98 -1.63 -5.34 -13.19
CA MET A 98 -1.12 -6.68 -12.92
C MET A 98 0.40 -6.71 -13.15
N CYS A 99 1.14 -6.32 -12.12
CA CYS A 99 2.60 -6.34 -12.07
C CYS A 99 3.07 -6.89 -10.72
N ARG A 100 4.33 -7.32 -10.65
CA ARG A 100 4.99 -7.77 -9.43
C ARG A 100 5.81 -6.63 -8.83
N PRO A 101 5.57 -6.23 -7.56
CA PRO A 101 6.41 -5.25 -6.88
C PRO A 101 7.88 -5.71 -6.83
N PRO A 102 8.87 -4.81 -6.93
CA PRO A 102 10.25 -5.17 -6.68
C PRO A 102 10.41 -5.59 -5.19
N SER A 103 11.05 -6.74 -4.99
CA SER A 103 11.33 -7.34 -3.68
C SER A 103 12.29 -6.51 -2.83
#